data_AF-A0A2W6EY97-F1
#
_entry.id   AF-A0A2W6EY97-F1
#
_cell.length_a   1.000
_cell.length_b   1.000
_cell.length_c   1.000
_cell.angle_alpha   90.00
_cell.angle_beta   90.00
_cell.angle_gamma   90.00
#
_symmetry.space_group_name_H-M   'P 1'
#
loop_
_entity.id
_entity.type
_entity.pdbx_description
1 polymer ?
#
loop_
_entity_poly.entity_id
_entity_poly.type
_entity_poly.pdbx_seq_one_letter_code
_entity_poly.pdbx_strand_id
1 'polypeptide(L)'
;MLAAVAGCANLPTIGTAGAGAPPAADAGSVAAPGGIAAHIRACESGGNYRAQNAHSTASGAYQFINATWTGVTGLRPPASAYPPAVQDRAFVRLWAGGRGAHNWDASRHCWGRFWSGR
;
A
#
# COMPACT_ATOMS: atom_id res chain seq x y z
N MET A 1 2.72 26.67 47.32
CA MET A 1 3.91 27.17 46.62
C MET A 1 5.13 26.54 47.27
N LEU A 2 5.93 25.77 46.54
CA LEU A 2 7.37 25.59 46.75
C LEU A 2 7.92 24.80 45.55
N ALA A 3 8.93 25.34 44.89
CA ALA A 3 9.66 24.73 43.79
C ALA A 3 10.84 23.90 44.32
N ALA A 4 11.24 22.87 43.58
CA ALA A 4 12.57 22.30 43.66
C ALA A 4 13.05 21.93 42.24
N VAL A 5 14.07 22.67 41.79
CA VAL A 5 14.92 22.41 40.63
C VAL A 5 16.16 21.65 41.11
N ALA A 6 16.61 20.64 40.36
CA ALA A 6 18.03 20.31 40.13
C ALA A 6 18.16 19.02 39.32
N GLY A 7 18.91 19.08 38.21
CA GLY A 7 19.21 17.88 37.41
C GLY A 7 19.94 18.11 36.09
N CYS A 8 21.02 18.89 36.16
CA CYS A 8 22.21 18.94 35.30
C CYS A 8 22.15 18.55 33.81
N ALA A 9 22.49 19.57 33.01
CA ALA A 9 22.88 19.60 31.62
C ALA A 9 23.69 18.41 31.08
N ASN A 10 23.46 18.10 29.80
CA ASN A 10 24.51 17.74 28.83
C ASN A 10 24.11 18.18 27.42
N LEU A 11 24.79 19.20 26.91
CA LEU A 11 25.02 19.50 25.48
C LEU A 11 26.52 19.83 25.38
N PRO A 12 27.23 19.43 24.30
CA PRO A 12 27.29 20.23 23.07
C PRO A 12 27.26 19.36 21.78
N THR A 13 26.51 19.74 20.74
CA THR A 13 26.85 20.62 19.60
C THR A 13 27.56 19.90 18.45
N ILE A 14 26.99 20.00 17.23
CA ILE A 14 27.52 20.06 15.85
C ILE A 14 26.32 19.68 14.95
N GLY A 15 25.83 20.42 13.95
CA GLY A 15 26.22 21.66 13.30
C GLY A 15 25.28 21.83 12.08
N THR A 16 25.30 23.03 11.51
CA THR A 16 24.84 23.43 10.16
C THR A 16 23.34 23.39 9.80
N ALA A 17 22.82 24.62 9.68
CA ALA A 17 22.07 25.20 8.56
C ALA A 17 20.85 24.47 7.96
N GLY A 18 19.70 25.16 7.97
CA GLY A 18 18.59 24.87 7.07
C GLY A 18 17.36 25.68 7.41
N ALA A 19 17.02 26.62 6.52
CA ALA A 19 15.83 27.45 6.59
C ALA A 19 14.55 26.63 6.73
N GLY A 20 13.53 27.24 7.33
CA GLY A 20 12.24 26.63 7.61
C GLY A 20 11.59 25.96 6.39
N ALA A 21 11.20 24.72 6.59
CA ALA A 21 10.10 24.09 5.89
C ALA A 21 9.06 23.70 6.97
N PRO A 22 7.74 23.90 6.74
CA PRO A 22 6.72 23.42 7.66
C PRO A 22 6.86 21.89 7.83
N PRO A 23 6.40 21.32 8.95
CA PRO A 23 6.36 19.86 9.08
C PRO A 23 5.59 19.32 7.88
N ALA A 24 6.28 18.56 7.02
CA ALA A 24 5.62 17.75 6.02
C ALA A 24 4.68 16.85 6.80
N ALA A 25 3.39 17.14 6.68
CA ALA A 25 2.34 16.35 7.28
C ALA A 25 2.68 14.88 7.09
N ASP A 26 2.69 14.17 8.21
CA ASP A 26 2.69 12.73 8.35
C ASP A 26 1.64 12.17 7.38
N ALA A 27 2.06 11.93 6.14
CA ALA A 27 1.28 11.23 5.14
C ALA A 27 1.26 9.81 5.66
N GLY A 28 0.27 9.55 6.52
CA GLY A 28 0.13 8.33 7.29
C GLY A 28 0.49 7.16 6.39
N SER A 29 1.55 6.46 6.77
CA SER A 29 1.87 5.14 6.27
C SER A 29 0.67 4.27 6.55
N VAL A 30 -0.34 4.31 5.68
CA VAL A 30 -1.43 3.35 5.68
C VAL A 30 -0.72 2.05 5.38
N ALA A 31 -0.43 1.29 6.44
CA ALA A 31 0.25 0.02 6.33
C ALA A 31 -0.48 -0.78 5.25
N ALA A 32 0.29 -1.33 4.32
CA ALA A 32 -0.27 -2.15 3.25
C ALA A 32 -1.20 -3.19 3.90
N PRO A 33 -2.43 -3.39 3.38
CA PRO A 33 -3.37 -4.32 3.98
C PRO A 33 -2.69 -5.69 4.11
N GLY A 34 -2.73 -6.23 5.33
CA GLY A 34 -2.22 -7.56 5.65
C GLY A 34 -3.19 -8.66 5.26
N GLY A 35 -2.99 -9.86 5.80
CA GLY A 35 -3.90 -10.99 5.60
C GLY A 35 -4.01 -11.39 4.12
N ILE A 36 -5.23 -11.47 3.60
CA ILE A 36 -5.48 -11.95 2.24
C ILE A 36 -4.85 -11.06 1.16
N ALA A 37 -4.79 -9.75 1.39
CA ALA A 37 -4.22 -8.80 0.46
C ALA A 37 -2.72 -9.06 0.23
N ALA A 38 -1.98 -9.41 1.28
CA ALA A 38 -0.56 -9.74 1.18
C ALA A 38 -0.33 -11.03 0.37
N HIS A 39 -1.17 -12.05 0.57
CA HIS A 39 -1.09 -13.30 -0.18
C HIS A 39 -1.44 -13.10 -1.66
N ILE A 40 -2.47 -12.31 -1.97
CA ILE A 40 -2.81 -11.98 -3.36
C ILE A 40 -1.64 -11.22 -4.02
N ARG A 41 -1.08 -10.19 -3.38
CA ARG A 41 0.09 -9.48 -3.93
C ARG A 41 1.28 -10.42 -4.20
N ALA A 42 1.55 -11.34 -3.28
CA ALA A 42 2.62 -12.32 -3.45
C ALA A 42 2.35 -13.26 -4.65
N CYS A 43 1.12 -13.74 -4.81
CA CYS A 43 0.74 -14.61 -5.91
C CYS A 43 0.72 -13.91 -7.27
N GLU A 44 0.31 -12.64 -7.32
CA GLU A 44 0.16 -11.86 -8.54
C GLU A 44 1.48 -11.31 -9.08
N SER A 45 2.37 -10.86 -8.18
CA SER A 45 3.56 -10.10 -8.58
C SER A 45 4.78 -10.32 -7.70
N GLY A 46 4.71 -11.22 -6.71
CA GLY A 46 5.71 -11.31 -5.64
C GLY A 46 5.73 -10.07 -4.74
N GLY A 47 4.68 -9.24 -4.75
CA GLY A 47 4.61 -7.98 -4.01
C GLY A 47 5.18 -6.77 -4.74
N ASN A 48 5.48 -6.88 -6.04
CA ASN A 48 6.06 -5.78 -6.81
C ASN A 48 4.98 -4.79 -7.31
N TYR A 49 4.88 -3.63 -6.66
CA TYR A 49 3.94 -2.55 -7.04
C TYR A 49 4.22 -1.90 -8.40
N ARG A 50 5.39 -2.14 -9.00
CA ARG A 50 5.73 -1.66 -10.35
C ARG A 50 5.66 -2.78 -11.40
N ALA A 51 5.14 -3.96 -11.04
CA ALA A 51 5.02 -5.08 -11.96
C ALA A 51 4.19 -4.70 -13.19
N GLN A 52 4.62 -5.19 -14.33
CA GLN A 52 3.92 -5.07 -15.60
C GLN A 52 3.93 -6.44 -16.26
N ASN A 53 2.76 -6.97 -16.59
CA ASN A 53 2.68 -8.20 -17.37
C ASN A 53 3.09 -7.91 -18.82
N ALA A 54 3.93 -8.76 -19.41
CA ALA A 54 4.40 -8.59 -20.79
C ALA A 54 3.35 -8.96 -21.85
N HIS A 55 2.34 -9.73 -21.47
CA HIS A 55 1.34 -10.31 -22.39
C HIS A 55 -0.08 -9.79 -22.15
N SER A 56 -0.29 -8.96 -21.13
CA SER A 56 -1.59 -8.39 -20.81
C SER A 56 -1.47 -6.97 -20.25
N THR A 57 -2.61 -6.31 -20.06
CA THR A 57 -2.64 -4.99 -19.42
C THR A 57 -2.52 -5.04 -17.89
N ALA A 58 -2.41 -6.24 -17.32
CA ALA A 58 -2.31 -6.44 -15.88
C ALA A 58 -1.03 -5.80 -15.32
N SER A 59 -1.19 -4.97 -14.30
CA SER A 59 -0.10 -4.17 -13.72
C SER A 59 -0.25 -3.94 -12.22
N GLY A 60 0.85 -3.56 -11.58
CA GLY A 60 0.90 -3.30 -10.15
C GLY A 60 0.92 -4.57 -9.31
N ALA A 61 0.96 -4.42 -7.99
CA ALA A 61 1.16 -5.55 -7.09
C ALA A 61 0.02 -6.57 -7.13
N TYR A 62 -1.17 -6.11 -7.52
CA TYR A 62 -2.40 -6.90 -7.63
C TYR A 62 -2.77 -7.25 -9.06
N GLN A 63 -1.91 -6.92 -10.03
CA GLN A 63 -2.10 -7.24 -11.44
C GLN A 63 -3.47 -6.78 -11.99
N PHE A 64 -3.88 -5.55 -11.66
CA PHE A 64 -5.09 -4.96 -12.21
C PHE A 64 -4.95 -4.77 -13.72
N ILE A 65 -5.92 -5.29 -14.49
CA ILE A 65 -6.09 -4.91 -15.89
C ILE A 65 -6.64 -3.48 -16.00
N ASN A 66 -6.37 -2.81 -17.13
CA ASN A 66 -6.67 -1.39 -17.32
C ASN A 66 -8.13 -1.02 -17.06
N ALA A 67 -9.07 -1.84 -17.54
CA ALA A 67 -10.50 -1.59 -17.37
C ALA A 67 -10.92 -1.68 -15.90
N THR A 68 -10.50 -2.73 -15.19
CA THR A 68 -10.80 -2.89 -13.76
C THR A 68 -10.19 -1.79 -12.91
N TRP A 69 -8.94 -1.40 -13.19
CA TRP A 69 -8.28 -0.28 -12.51
C TRP A 69 -9.10 1.01 -12.67
N THR A 70 -9.44 1.35 -13.90
CA THR A 70 -10.23 2.56 -14.20
C THR A 70 -11.61 2.49 -13.54
N GLY A 71 -12.28 1.32 -13.58
CA GLY A 71 -13.58 1.13 -12.97
C GLY A 71 -13.61 1.28 -11.45
N VAL A 72 -12.61 0.75 -10.73
CA VAL A 72 -12.58 0.82 -9.26
C VAL A 72 -12.02 2.15 -8.74
N THR A 73 -11.09 2.77 -9.47
CA THR A 73 -10.39 3.97 -9.01
C THR A 73 -10.87 5.27 -9.63
N GLY A 74 -11.37 5.24 -10.87
CA GLY A 74 -11.57 6.42 -11.73
C GLY A 74 -10.27 7.02 -12.29
N LEU A 75 -9.12 6.38 -12.05
CA LEU A 75 -7.81 6.86 -12.48
C LEU A 75 -7.41 6.24 -13.82
N ARG A 76 -6.52 6.93 -14.55
CA ARG A 76 -5.95 6.41 -15.79
C ARG A 76 -5.08 5.17 -15.48
N PRO A 77 -5.05 4.15 -16.33
CA PRO A 77 -4.10 3.05 -16.20
C PRO A 77 -2.69 3.48 -16.62
N PRO A 78 -1.64 2.68 -16.32
CA PRO A 78 -1.66 1.41 -15.59
C PRO A 78 -1.62 1.59 -14.06
N ALA A 79 -2.01 0.55 -13.32
CA ALA A 79 -1.95 0.56 -11.85
C ALA A 79 -0.51 0.72 -11.33
N SER A 80 0.47 0.17 -12.06
CA SER A 80 1.90 0.25 -11.73
C SER A 80 2.48 1.68 -11.72
N ALA A 81 1.76 2.65 -12.30
CA ALA A 81 2.14 4.07 -12.27
C ALA A 81 1.82 4.75 -10.93
N TYR A 82 1.07 4.09 -10.04
CA TYR A 82 0.56 4.69 -8.80
C TYR A 82 1.25 4.15 -7.55
N PRO A 83 1.34 4.96 -6.48
CA PRO A 83 1.94 4.53 -5.20
C PRO A 83 1.25 3.31 -4.58
N PRO A 84 1.95 2.53 -3.73
CA PRO A 84 1.40 1.35 -3.07
C PRO A 84 0.05 1.57 -2.39
N ALA A 85 -0.09 2.63 -1.61
CA ALA A 85 -1.32 2.95 -0.89
C ALA A 85 -2.54 3.13 -1.82
N VAL A 86 -2.34 3.61 -3.04
CA VAL A 86 -3.43 3.77 -4.02
C VAL A 86 -3.88 2.40 -4.54
N GLN A 87 -2.92 1.53 -4.85
CA GLN A 87 -3.19 0.17 -5.31
C GLN A 87 -3.85 -0.67 -4.21
N ASP A 88 -3.38 -0.55 -2.97
CA ASP A 88 -3.94 -1.19 -1.79
C ASP A 88 -5.38 -0.75 -1.52
N ARG A 89 -5.67 0.56 -1.64
CA ARG A 89 -7.03 1.08 -1.53
C ARG A 89 -7.93 0.56 -2.66
N ALA A 90 -7.41 0.45 -3.89
CA ALA A 90 -8.14 -0.14 -5.00
C ALA A 90 -8.48 -1.60 -4.73
N PHE A 91 -7.52 -2.37 -4.21
CA PHE A 91 -7.74 -3.75 -3.78
C PHE A 91 -8.83 -3.84 -2.72
N VAL A 92 -8.74 -3.07 -1.63
CA VAL A 92 -9.73 -3.14 -0.54
C VAL A 92 -11.15 -2.86 -1.06
N ARG A 93 -11.30 -1.88 -1.97
CA ARG A 93 -12.59 -1.58 -2.58
C ARG A 93 -13.10 -2.71 -3.46
N LEU A 94 -12.26 -3.24 -4.35
CA LEU A 94 -12.68 -4.30 -5.26
C LEU A 94 -12.92 -5.61 -4.51
N TRP A 95 -12.08 -5.94 -3.52
CA TRP A 95 -12.22 -7.11 -2.66
C TRP A 95 -13.56 -7.13 -1.93
N ALA A 96 -14.02 -5.98 -1.44
CA ALA A 96 -15.35 -5.80 -0.83
C ALA A 96 -15.69 -6.87 0.23
N GLY A 97 -14.73 -7.18 1.11
CA GLY A 97 -14.89 -8.21 2.14
C GLY A 97 -14.97 -9.64 1.60
N GLY A 98 -14.49 -9.90 0.39
CA GLY A 98 -14.49 -11.20 -0.28
C GLY A 98 -15.54 -11.33 -1.39
N ARG A 99 -16.51 -10.41 -1.49
CA ARG A 99 -17.50 -10.43 -2.58
C ARG A 99 -16.87 -10.26 -3.97
N GLY A 100 -15.76 -9.55 -4.05
CA GLY A 100 -15.00 -9.38 -5.30
C GLY A 100 -13.87 -10.38 -5.50
N ALA A 101 -13.83 -11.47 -4.73
CA ALA A 101 -12.76 -12.47 -4.81
C ALA A 101 -12.55 -13.04 -6.23
N HIS A 102 -13.62 -13.13 -7.03
CA HIS A 102 -13.60 -13.62 -8.40
C HIS A 102 -12.67 -12.84 -9.34
N ASN A 103 -12.33 -11.59 -9.02
CA ASN A 103 -11.38 -10.79 -9.81
C ASN A 103 -9.95 -11.38 -9.82
N TRP A 104 -9.65 -12.28 -8.87
CA TRP A 104 -8.35 -12.96 -8.75
C TRP A 104 -8.48 -14.49 -8.86
N ASP A 105 -9.51 -15.01 -9.54
CA ASP A 105 -9.74 -16.45 -9.64
C ASP A 105 -8.60 -17.19 -10.37
N ALA A 106 -7.95 -16.55 -11.35
CA ALA A 106 -6.83 -17.11 -12.08
C ALA A 106 -5.67 -17.53 -11.15
N SER A 107 -5.44 -16.79 -10.06
CA SER A 107 -4.41 -17.08 -9.05
C SER A 107 -4.98 -17.69 -7.77
N ARG A 108 -6.27 -18.06 -7.73
CA ARG A 108 -6.93 -18.60 -6.53
C ARG A 108 -6.29 -19.86 -5.99
N HIS A 109 -5.69 -20.69 -6.86
CA HIS A 109 -4.90 -21.84 -6.43
C HIS A 109 -3.69 -21.45 -5.55
N CYS A 110 -3.19 -20.22 -5.68
CA CYS A 110 -2.07 -19.69 -4.89
C CYS A 110 -2.52 -19.00 -3.60
N TRP A 111 -3.56 -18.17 -3.60
CA TRP A 111 -3.97 -17.42 -2.39
C TRP A 111 -5.16 -18.02 -1.63
N GLY A 112 -5.96 -18.87 -2.28
CA GLY A 112 -7.25 -19.36 -1.76
C GLY A 112 -7.14 -20.15 -0.46
N ARG A 113 -6.01 -20.84 -0.24
CA ARG A 113 -5.73 -21.56 1.02
C ARG A 113 -5.62 -20.66 2.25
N PHE A 114 -5.50 -19.35 2.05
CA PHE A 114 -5.39 -18.34 3.11
C PHE A 114 -6.70 -17.58 3.33
N TRP A 115 -7.79 -17.96 2.66
CA TRP A 115 -9.11 -17.32 2.79
C TRP A 115 -10.20 -18.37 3.05
N SER A 116 -10.89 -18.23 4.20
CA SER A 116 -11.94 -19.16 4.63
C SER A 116 -13.37 -18.65 4.39
N GLY A 117 -13.54 -17.49 3.74
CA GLY A 117 -14.86 -16.91 3.46
C GLY A 117 -15.55 -17.61 2.29
N ARG A 118 -16.43 -18.56 2.57
CA ARG A 118 -17.48 -18.95 1.63
C ARG A 118 -18.68 -18.03 1.82
#